data_AF-A0A5N5SPX5-F1
#
_entry.id   AF-A0A5N5SPX5-F1
#
_cell.length_a   1.000
_cell.length_b   1.000
_cell.length_c   1.000
_cell.angle_alpha   90.00
_cell.angle_beta   90.00
_cell.angle_gamma   90.00
#
_symmetry.space_group_name_H-M   'P 1'
#
loop_
_entity.id
_entity.type
_entity.pdbx_description
1 polymer ?
#
loop_
_entity_poly.entity_id
_entity_poly.type
_entity_poly.pdbx_seq_one_letter_code
_entity_poly.pdbx_strand_id
1 'polypeptide(L)'
;MARPDLGDGYEGWQVIDSTPQEESDGQYRCGPTSLAAIKRGEIHRPYDSPFVYAEVNADTLYWKYQGERQPMKLLGRKTGGIGLNI
;
A
#
# COMPACT_ATOMS: atom_id res chain seq x y z
N MET A 1 0.82 10.90 16.75
CA MET A 1 0.59 12.35 16.59
C MET A 1 -0.87 12.60 16.21
N ALA A 2 -1.37 13.83 16.41
CA ALA A 2 -2.69 14.23 15.91
C ALA A 2 -2.66 14.42 14.38
N ARG A 3 -3.83 14.32 13.74
CA ARG A 3 -4.04 14.53 12.30
C ARG A 3 -5.22 15.49 12.05
N PRO A 4 -5.09 16.78 12.40
CA PRO A 4 -6.18 17.75 12.25
C PRO A 4 -6.62 17.91 10.77
N ASP A 5 -5.75 17.58 9.83
CA ASP A 5 -6.03 17.53 8.39
C ASP A 5 -7.01 16.41 7.98
N LEU A 6 -7.15 15.36 8.80
CA LEU A 6 -8.04 14.21 8.55
C LEU A 6 -9.31 14.20 9.41
N GLY A 7 -9.34 15.01 10.48
CA GLY A 7 -10.38 14.98 11.50
C GLY A 7 -10.15 13.88 12.55
N ASP A 8 -11.18 13.62 13.35
CA ASP A 8 -11.11 12.68 14.47
C ASP A 8 -11.03 11.21 14.01
N GLY A 9 -10.31 10.38 14.75
CA GLY A 9 -10.18 8.93 14.51
C GLY A 9 -9.04 8.53 13.59
N TYR A 10 -8.11 9.45 13.29
CA TYR A 10 -6.90 9.21 12.49
C TYR A 10 -5.59 9.57 13.22
N GLU A 11 -5.70 10.10 14.44
CA GLU A 11 -4.61 10.29 15.37
C GLU A 11 -3.92 8.98 15.77
N GLY A 12 -2.80 9.09 16.49
CA GLY A 12 -2.01 7.94 16.95
C GLY A 12 -0.84 7.65 16.02
N TRP A 13 -0.60 6.37 15.74
CA TRP A 13 0.54 5.92 14.92
C TRP A 13 0.38 6.33 13.45
N GLN A 14 1.47 6.89 12.91
CA GLN A 14 1.57 7.26 11.51
C GLN A 14 2.75 6.53 10.89
N VAL A 15 2.52 5.87 9.76
CA VAL A 15 3.57 5.21 8.98
C VAL A 15 4.40 6.29 8.28
N ILE A 16 5.72 6.17 8.38
CA ILE A 16 6.71 6.95 7.65
C ILE A 16 7.74 5.95 7.16
N ASP A 17 8.00 5.92 5.86
CA ASP A 17 9.05 5.06 5.27
C ASP A 17 10.03 5.92 4.49
N SER A 18 11.31 5.80 4.85
CA SER A 18 12.42 6.49 4.17
C SER A 18 13.03 5.65 3.04
N THR A 19 12.56 4.42 2.83
CA THR A 19 13.03 3.54 1.76
C THR A 19 12.53 4.08 0.42
N PRO A 20 13.41 4.42 -0.54
CA PRO A 20 12.99 5.01 -1.81
C PRO A 20 12.40 3.94 -2.75
N GLN A 21 11.09 3.67 -2.62
CA GLN A 21 10.38 2.64 -3.39
C GLN A 21 9.44 3.22 -4.47
N GLU A 22 8.61 4.19 -4.09
CA GLU A 22 7.64 4.88 -4.95
C GLU A 22 7.81 6.41 -4.82
N GLU A 23 7.55 7.14 -5.90
CA GLU A 23 7.66 8.60 -5.90
C GLU A 23 6.32 9.24 -5.50
N SER A 24 6.35 10.09 -4.47
CA SER A 24 5.21 10.91 -4.04
C SER A 24 5.45 12.36 -4.45
N ASP A 25 4.64 12.86 -5.39
CA ASP A 25 4.82 14.15 -6.08
C ASP A 25 6.22 14.32 -6.71
N GLY A 26 6.74 13.26 -7.34
CA GLY A 26 8.04 13.28 -8.03
C GLY A 26 9.25 13.30 -7.10
N GLN A 27 9.08 12.94 -5.82
CA GLN A 27 10.17 12.79 -4.86
C GLN A 27 10.03 11.48 -4.09
N TYR A 28 11.15 10.86 -3.72
CA TYR A 28 11.13 9.68 -2.85
C TYR A 28 10.84 10.09 -1.40
N ARG A 29 9.58 9.94 -1.01
CA ARG A 29 9.07 10.18 0.34
C ARG A 29 7.78 9.36 0.52
N CYS A 30 7.52 8.91 1.74
CA CYS A 30 6.31 8.16 2.05
C CYS A 30 5.80 8.54 3.46
N GLY A 31 4.53 8.91 3.54
CA GLY A 31 3.84 9.28 4.77
C GLY A 31 3.98 10.77 5.14
N PRO A 32 3.43 11.18 6.30
CA PRO A 32 2.84 10.35 7.34
C PRO A 32 1.45 9.78 6.98
N THR A 33 1.29 8.46 7.05
CA THR A 33 0.03 7.76 6.74
C THR A 33 -0.64 7.26 8.00
N SER A 34 -1.92 7.57 8.22
CA SER A 34 -2.63 7.12 9.43
C SER A 34 -2.81 5.60 9.43
N LEU A 35 -2.33 4.91 10.48
CA LEU A 35 -2.54 3.46 10.65
C LEU A 35 -4.03 3.12 10.70
N ALA A 36 -4.85 4.01 11.28
CA ALA A 36 -6.29 3.83 11.36
C ALA A 36 -6.95 3.86 9.96
N ALA A 37 -6.49 4.74 9.06
CA ALA A 37 -6.95 4.78 7.67
C ALA A 37 -6.58 3.50 6.93
N ILE A 38 -5.35 3.00 7.09
CA ILE A 38 -4.89 1.74 6.48
C ILE A 38 -5.74 0.58 6.95
N LYS A 39 -5.97 0.45 8.25
CA LYS A 39 -6.80 -0.63 8.81
C LYS A 39 -8.25 -0.61 8.31
N ARG A 40 -8.78 0.57 8.01
CA ARG A 40 -10.14 0.75 7.45
C ARG A 40 -10.20 0.67 5.91
N GLY A 41 -9.06 0.54 5.23
CA GLY A 41 -8.99 0.52 3.77
C GLY A 41 -9.28 1.88 3.12
N GLU A 42 -9.10 2.98 3.85
CA GLU A 42 -9.37 4.33 3.35
C GLU A 42 -8.20 4.91 2.55
N ILE A 43 -7.94 4.34 1.38
CA ILE A 43 -6.75 4.61 0.56
C ILE A 43 -6.71 6.02 -0.06
N HIS A 44 -7.79 6.79 -0.04
CA HIS A 44 -7.80 8.15 -0.61
C HIS A 44 -7.40 9.24 0.40
N ARG A 45 -7.10 8.88 1.65
CA ARG A 45 -6.62 9.82 2.66
C ARG A 45 -5.13 10.12 2.46
N PRO A 46 -4.68 11.35 2.67
CA PRO A 46 -3.25 11.64 2.64
C PRO A 46 -2.52 11.05 3.86
N TYR A 47 -1.23 10.73 3.78
CA TYR A 47 -0.38 10.72 2.57
C TYR A 47 -0.13 9.27 2.15
N ASP A 48 0.08 9.04 0.85
CA ASP A 48 0.57 7.78 0.27
C ASP A 48 -0.19 6.50 0.70
N SER A 49 -1.43 6.64 1.17
CA SER A 49 -2.24 5.53 1.69
C SER A 49 -2.41 4.37 0.71
N PRO A 50 -2.53 4.55 -0.63
CA PRO A 50 -2.62 3.42 -1.54
C PRO A 50 -1.36 2.55 -1.52
N PHE A 51 -0.18 3.17 -1.47
CA PHE A 51 1.10 2.46 -1.46
C PHE A 51 1.28 1.69 -0.15
N VAL A 52 1.14 2.38 0.99
CA VAL A 52 1.23 1.75 2.32
C VAL A 52 0.20 0.64 2.51
N TYR A 53 -1.03 0.80 1.99
CA TYR A 53 -2.04 -0.25 2.04
C TYR A 53 -1.62 -1.47 1.22
N ALA A 54 -1.03 -1.28 0.04
CA ALA A 54 -0.57 -2.37 -0.80
C ALA A 54 0.56 -3.19 -0.13
N GLU A 55 1.47 -2.55 0.61
CA GLU A 55 2.55 -3.25 1.33
C GLU A 55 2.05 -4.32 2.31
N VAL A 56 0.84 -4.15 2.85
CA VAL A 56 0.26 -5.03 3.87
C VAL A 56 -0.98 -5.81 3.41
N ASN A 57 -1.62 -5.41 2.30
CA ASN A 57 -2.89 -6.00 1.86
C ASN A 57 -2.92 -6.40 0.38
N ALA A 58 -1.82 -6.26 -0.38
CA ALA A 58 -1.80 -6.66 -1.78
C ALA A 58 -1.98 -8.18 -1.96
N ASP A 59 -2.56 -8.54 -3.10
CA ASP A 59 -2.63 -9.92 -3.54
C ASP A 59 -1.44 -10.28 -4.44
N THR A 60 -0.99 -11.53 -4.35
CA THR A 60 0.01 -12.06 -5.28
C THR A 60 -0.69 -12.79 -6.43
N LEU A 61 -0.42 -12.37 -7.67
CA LEU A 61 -0.89 -13.04 -8.88
C LEU A 61 0.27 -13.78 -9.55
N TYR A 62 0.06 -15.05 -9.86
CA TYR A 62 1.04 -15.89 -10.54
C TYR A 62 0.70 -15.99 -12.01
N TRP A 63 1.62 -15.59 -12.88
CA TRP A 63 1.43 -15.59 -14.32
C TRP A 63 2.44 -16.49 -15.01
N LYS A 64 2.01 -17.16 -16.08
CA LYS A 64 2.90 -17.87 -17.01
C LYS A 64 3.16 -17.02 -18.23
N TYR A 65 4.42 -16.65 -18.42
CA TYR A 65 4.89 -16.05 -19.65
C TYR A 65 5.27 -17.13 -20.67
N GLN A 66 4.84 -16.99 -21.92
CA GLN A 66 5.12 -17.94 -23.00
C GLN A 66 5.72 -17.28 -24.26
N GLY A 67 6.21 -16.04 -24.12
CA GLY A 67 6.79 -15.25 -25.21
C GLY A 67 5.95 -14.01 -25.57
N GLU A 68 6.57 -13.04 -26.23
CA GLU A 68 6.02 -11.69 -26.45
C GLU A 68 4.71 -11.65 -27.22
N ARG A 69 4.50 -12.64 -28.11
CA ARG A 69 3.29 -12.74 -28.94
C ARG A 69 2.18 -13.56 -28.29
N GLN A 70 2.42 -14.13 -27.11
CA GLN A 70 1.45 -14.94 -26.41
C GLN A 70 0.94 -14.16 -25.19
N PRO A 71 -0.39 -14.12 -24.96
CA PRO A 71 -0.92 -13.50 -23.77
C PRO A 71 -0.40 -14.23 -22.52
N MET A 72 -0.11 -13.47 -21.46
CA MET A 72 0.21 -14.05 -20.17
C MET A 72 -0.98 -14.86 -19.66
N LYS A 73 -0.73 -16.09 -19.21
CA LYS A 73 -1.78 -16.93 -18.62
C LYS A 73 -1.75 -16.79 -17.10
N LEU A 74 -2.86 -16.36 -16.49
CA LEU A 74 -3.02 -16.38 -15.04
C LEU A 74 -3.02 -17.84 -14.56
N LEU A 75 -2.11 -18.17 -13.65
CA LEU A 75 -2.00 -19.48 -13.02
C LEU A 75 -2.73 -19.55 -11.68
N GLY A 76 -2.76 -18.44 -10.94
CA GLY A 76 -3.43 -18.40 -9.66
C GLY A 76 -3.33 -17.04 -8.98
N ARG A 77 -4.11 -16.88 -7.91
CA ARG A 77 -4.13 -15.71 -7.03
C ARG A 77 -3.99 -16.22 -5.60
N LYS A 78 -3.10 -15.62 -4.83
CA LYS A 78 -2.99 -15.83 -3.38
C LYS A 78 -3.37 -14.54 -2.68
N THR A 79 -4.45 -14.60 -1.91
CA THR A 79 -4.90 -13.52 -1.03
C THR A 79 -4.43 -13.79 0.40
N GLY A 80 -4.19 -12.74 1.18
CA GLY A 80 -3.77 -12.85 2.59
C GLY A 80 -2.36 -13.45 2.80
N GLY A 81 -1.53 -13.46 1.75
CA GLY A 81 -0.13 -13.91 1.83
C GLY A 81 0.88 -12.80 2.14
N ILE A 82 0.45 -11.54 2.04
CA ILE A 82 1.22 -10.32 2.27
C ILE A 82 0.77 -9.71 3.61
N GLY A 83 1.65 -8.95 4.27
CA GLY A 83 1.34 -8.26 5.53
C GLY A 83 1.24 -9.17 6.76
N LEU A 84 2.13 -10.15 6.89
CA LEU A 84 2.11 -11.13 7.98
C LEU A 84 3.09 -10.75 9.11
N ASN A 85 2.67 -10.95 10.36
CA ASN A 85 3.49 -10.79 11.58
C ASN A 85 4.12 -9.39 11.75
N ILE A 86 3.36 -8.34 11.47
CA ILE A 86 3.72 -6.93 11.68
C ILE A 86 3.50 -6.54 13.14
#